data_AF-A0A3N9UHP7-F1
#
_entry.id   AF-A0A3N9UHP7-F1
#
_cell.length_a   1.000
_cell.length_b   1.000
_cell.length_c   1.000
_cell.angle_alpha   90.00
_cell.angle_beta   90.00
_cell.angle_gamma   90.00
#
_symmetry.space_group_name_H-M   'P 1'
#
loop_
_entity.id
_entity.type
_entity.pdbx_description
1 polymer ?
#
loop_
_entity_poly.entity_id
_entity_poly.type
_entity_poly.pdbx_seq_one_letter_code
_entity_poly.pdbx_strand_id
1 'polypeptide(L)'
;MISYETLLREIEKHLTSAKNTSHEQQLREQLIAIKALCDVALSNSIEIQVNQKVFEHQVSQPVVLENKNTSLSSTKLQENDANGESIFDF
;
A
#
# COMPACT_ATOMS: atom_id res chain seq x y z
N MET A 1 16.62 16.61 15.46
CA MET A 1 15.29 17.09 15.04
C MET A 1 15.50 18.00 13.84
N ILE A 2 14.82 17.76 12.72
CA ILE A 2 14.90 18.65 11.55
C ILE A 2 14.26 19.99 11.92
N SER A 3 14.93 21.10 11.62
CA SER A 3 14.37 22.44 11.82
C SER A 3 13.33 22.75 10.73
N TYR A 4 12.28 23.50 11.07
CA TYR A 4 11.24 23.91 10.12
C TYR A 4 11.81 24.72 8.94
N GLU A 5 12.87 25.50 9.16
CA GLU A 5 13.58 26.22 8.09
C GLU A 5 14.17 25.29 7.02
N THR A 6 14.74 24.15 7.45
CA THR A 6 15.37 23.16 6.55
C THR A 6 14.29 22.43 5.76
N LEU A 7 13.15 22.16 6.41
CA LEU A 7 12.00 21.54 5.77
C LEU A 7 11.39 22.43 4.68
N LEU A 8 11.17 23.71 4.99
CA LEU A 8 10.62 24.68 4.04
C LEU A 8 11.56 24.84 2.83
N ARG A 9 12.88 24.87 3.05
CA ARG A 9 13.86 24.92 1.95
C ARG A 9 13.80 23.70 1.03
N GLU A 10 13.66 22.48 1.57
CA GLU A 10 13.52 21.29 0.73
C GLU A 10 12.18 21.26 0.00
N ILE A 11 11.08 21.72 0.64
CA ILE A 11 9.78 21.85 -0.03
C ILE A 11 9.88 22.82 -1.22
N GLU A 12 10.54 23.98 -1.06
CA GLU A 12 10.74 24.94 -2.16
C GLU A 12 11.52 24.35 -3.33
N LYS A 13 12.54 23.53 -3.05
CA LYS A 13 13.31 22.83 -4.08
C LYS A 13 12.46 21.82 -4.86
N HIS A 14 11.65 21.01 -4.16
CA HIS A 14 10.73 20.07 -4.81
C HIS A 14 9.63 20.81 -5.59
N LEU A 15 9.11 21.92 -5.06
CA LEU A 15 8.12 22.76 -5.74
C LEU A 15 8.69 23.37 -7.02
N THR A 16 9.93 23.85 -6.97
CA THR A 16 10.62 24.39 -8.15
C THR A 16 10.81 23.29 -9.20
N SER A 17 11.20 22.09 -8.79
CA SER A 17 11.36 20.94 -9.68
C SER A 17 10.03 20.51 -10.31
N ALA A 18 8.94 20.50 -9.52
CA ALA A 18 7.59 20.21 -9.98
C ALA A 18 7.11 21.22 -11.05
N LYS A 19 7.35 22.51 -10.84
CA LYS A 19 6.94 23.58 -11.78
C LYS A 19 7.71 23.54 -13.10
N ASN A 20 8.94 23.03 -13.09
CA ASN A 20 9.79 22.99 -14.27
C ASN A 20 9.70 21.66 -15.03
N THR A 21 8.98 20.66 -14.51
CA THR A 21 8.87 19.37 -15.18
C THR A 21 7.70 19.32 -16.15
N SER A 22 7.91 18.73 -17.33
CA SER A 22 6.85 18.49 -18.32
C SER A 22 6.29 17.06 -18.26
N HIS A 23 6.88 16.19 -17.45
CA HIS A 23 6.49 14.78 -17.31
C HIS A 23 5.57 14.59 -16.11
N GLU A 24 4.35 14.09 -16.33
CA GLU A 24 3.35 13.89 -15.28
C GLU A 24 3.84 12.96 -14.16
N GLN A 25 4.58 11.90 -14.51
CA GLN A 25 5.14 10.97 -13.53
C GLN A 25 6.08 11.69 -12.56
N GLN A 26 7.02 12.49 -13.09
CA GLN A 26 7.97 13.24 -12.27
C GLN A 26 7.24 14.28 -11.41
N LEU A 27 6.18 14.92 -11.94
CA LEU A 27 5.35 15.84 -11.16
C LEU A 27 4.74 15.13 -9.94
N ARG A 28 4.15 13.93 -10.14
CA ARG A 28 3.58 13.11 -9.06
C ARG A 28 4.65 12.73 -8.03
N GLU A 29 5.83 12.34 -8.46
CA GLU A 29 6.96 12.03 -7.58
C GLU A 29 7.37 13.23 -6.71
N GLN A 30 7.47 14.43 -7.30
CA GLN A 30 7.77 15.65 -6.53
C GLN A 30 6.67 15.98 -5.52
N LEU A 31 5.40 15.81 -5.89
CA LEU A 31 4.27 16.04 -4.98
C LEU A 31 4.24 15.03 -3.83
N ILE A 32 4.56 13.76 -4.09
CA ILE A 32 4.69 12.72 -3.06
C ILE A 32 5.81 13.06 -2.08
N ALA A 33 6.97 13.55 -2.58
CA ALA A 33 8.08 13.97 -1.73
C ALA A 33 7.68 15.13 -0.81
N ILE A 34 6.98 16.15 -1.34
CA ILE A 34 6.46 17.27 -0.54
C ILE A 34 5.49 16.76 0.53
N LYS A 35 4.56 15.87 0.18
CA LYS A 35 3.63 15.26 1.14
C LYS A 35 4.38 14.54 2.26
N ALA A 36 5.37 13.71 1.92
CA ALA A 36 6.15 12.97 2.90
C ALA A 36 6.92 13.89 3.85
N LEU A 37 7.49 14.99 3.35
CA LEU A 37 8.16 16.00 4.19
C LEU A 37 7.17 16.63 5.19
N CYS A 38 5.98 17.01 4.73
CA CYS A 38 4.93 17.54 5.60
C CYS A 38 4.46 16.52 6.64
N ASP A 39 4.25 15.27 6.21
CA ASP A 39 3.84 14.19 7.11
C ASP A 39 4.88 13.98 8.22
N VAL A 40 6.17 13.94 7.89
CA VAL A 40 7.25 13.81 8.89
C VAL A 40 7.26 15.00 9.86
N ALA A 41 7.15 16.24 9.35
CA ALA A 41 7.12 17.43 10.20
C ALA A 41 5.95 17.43 11.20
N LEU A 42 4.78 16.96 10.75
CA LEU A 42 3.55 16.97 11.53
C LEU A 42 3.35 15.69 12.37
N SER A 43 4.01 14.59 12.01
CA SER A 43 3.95 13.31 12.75
C SER A 43 4.51 13.42 14.16
N ASN A 44 5.47 14.32 14.39
CA ASN A 44 5.96 14.67 15.71
C ASN A 44 4.98 15.49 16.55
N SER A 45 3.92 16.03 15.93
CA SER A 45 2.98 16.95 16.58
C SER A 45 1.67 16.29 16.99
N ILE A 46 1.19 15.25 16.29
CA ILE A 46 -0.06 14.57 16.66
C ILE A 46 -0.04 13.12 16.15
N GLU A 47 -0.21 12.15 17.05
CA GLU A 47 -0.66 10.79 16.72
C GLU A 47 -2.09 10.84 16.12
N ILE A 48 -2.27 11.43 14.94
CA ILE A 48 -3.48 11.18 14.17
C ILE A 48 -3.17 9.91 13.39
N GLN A 49 -3.68 8.79 13.91
CA GLN A 49 -3.79 7.55 13.18
C GLN A 49 -4.65 7.77 11.94
N VAL A 50 -4.04 8.28 10.86
CA VAL A 50 -4.66 8.26 9.54
C VAL A 50 -4.61 6.81 9.11
N ASN A 51 -5.70 6.12 9.41
CA ASN A 51 -6.01 4.76 9.00
C ASN A 51 -5.88 4.70 7.47
N GLN A 52 -4.67 4.38 7.00
CA GLN A 52 -4.36 4.20 5.59
C GLN A 52 -5.05 2.90 5.19
N LYS A 53 -6.35 3.01 4.84
CA LYS A 53 -7.10 1.94 4.19
C LYS A 53 -6.38 1.63 2.89
N VAL A 54 -5.51 0.63 2.96
CA VAL A 54 -5.05 -0.12 1.79
C VAL A 54 -6.33 -0.57 1.10
N PHE A 55 -6.54 -0.08 -0.13
CA PHE A 55 -7.59 -0.60 -1.00
C PHE A 55 -7.21 -2.05 -1.33
N GLU A 56 -7.69 -2.99 -0.51
CA GLU A 56 -7.76 -4.38 -0.89
C GLU A 56 -8.68 -4.45 -2.10
N HIS A 57 -8.11 -4.78 -3.26
CA HIS A 57 -8.85 -5.19 -4.44
C HIS A 57 -9.66 -6.43 -4.06
N GLN A 58 -10.93 -6.23 -3.67
CA GLN A 58 -11.87 -7.32 -3.49
C GLN A 58 -12.15 -7.90 -4.88
N VAL A 59 -11.49 -9.02 -5.17
CA VAL A 59 -11.85 -9.87 -6.29
C VAL A 59 -13.23 -10.44 -5.99
N SER A 60 -14.25 -9.88 -6.63
CA SER A 60 -15.63 -10.34 -6.55
C SER A 60 -15.73 -11.78 -7.04
N GLN A 61 -15.88 -12.74 -6.12
CA GLN A 61 -16.31 -14.10 -6.46
C GLN A 61 -17.83 -14.08 -6.73
N PRO A 62 -18.32 -14.82 -7.75
CA PRO A 62 -19.74 -14.87 -8.07
C PRO A 62 -20.51 -15.60 -6.96
N VAL A 63 -21.58 -14.94 -6.49
CA VAL A 63 -22.50 -15.45 -5.47
C VAL A 63 -23.26 -16.65 -6.02
N VAL A 64 -22.99 -17.84 -5.47
CA VAL A 64 -23.86 -19.00 -5.61
C VAL A 64 -24.88 -18.94 -4.46
N LEU A 65 -26.13 -18.69 -4.82
CA LEU A 65 -27.28 -18.88 -3.95
C LEU A 65 -27.52 -20.38 -3.79
N GLU A 66 -27.27 -20.96 -2.61
CA GLU A 66 -28.15 -22.02 -2.10
C GLU A 66 -28.05 -22.21 -0.58
N ASN A 67 -29.20 -22.51 -0.01
CA ASN A 67 -29.52 -22.58 1.41
C ASN A 67 -28.73 -23.65 2.19
N LYS A 68 -28.73 -23.44 3.52
CA LYS A 68 -28.94 -24.43 4.59
C LYS A 68 -27.69 -24.83 5.40
N ASN A 69 -27.66 -24.29 6.62
CA ASN A 69 -27.22 -24.88 7.89
C ASN A 69 -26.34 -26.14 7.81
N THR A 70 -25.15 -26.11 8.44
CA THR A 70 -24.77 -26.98 9.59
C THR A 70 -23.24 -27.08 9.74
N SER A 71 -22.78 -26.71 10.94
CA SER A 71 -21.65 -27.23 11.73
C SER A 71 -20.30 -27.58 11.07
N LEU A 72 -19.28 -26.90 11.60
CA LEU A 72 -17.87 -27.26 11.68
C LEU A 72 -17.59 -28.77 11.66
N SER A 73 -16.83 -29.22 10.66
CA SER A 73 -16.08 -30.48 10.71
C SER A 73 -14.77 -30.33 9.93
N SER A 74 -13.69 -30.21 10.70
CA SER A 74 -12.31 -30.30 10.25
C SER A 74 -12.03 -31.69 9.65
N THR A 75 -11.79 -31.76 8.35
CA THR A 75 -11.25 -32.96 7.71
C THR A 75 -9.99 -32.57 6.95
N LYS A 76 -8.83 -32.83 7.56
CA LYS A 76 -7.54 -32.94 6.84
C LYS A 76 -7.74 -34.00 5.77
N LEU A 77 -7.75 -33.61 4.49
CA LEU A 77 -7.61 -34.59 3.42
C LEU A 77 -6.14 -34.99 3.34
N GLN A 78 -5.90 -36.28 3.58
CA GLN A 78 -4.64 -36.96 3.37
C GLN A 78 -4.65 -37.43 1.92
N GLU A 79 -3.90 -36.77 1.05
CA GLU A 79 -3.74 -37.15 -0.34
C GLU A 79 -2.51 -38.08 -0.47
N ASN A 80 -2.79 -39.38 -0.62
CA ASN A 80 -1.81 -40.36 -1.08
C ASN A 80 -1.68 -40.19 -2.61
N ASP A 81 -0.44 -40.05 -3.10
CA ASP A 81 -0.07 -40.00 -4.54
C ASP A 81 -0.22 -38.67 -5.30
N ALA A 82 0.47 -37.63 -4.84
CA ALA A 82 0.98 -36.58 -5.74
C ALA A 82 2.48 -36.31 -5.52
N ASN A 83 3.27 -37.38 -5.40
CA ASN A 83 4.73 -37.34 -5.45
C ASN A 83 5.25 -37.43 -6.90
N GLY A 84 5.13 -36.35 -7.68
CA GLY A 84 5.80 -36.19 -8.99
C GLY A 84 4.92 -35.46 -10.01
N GLU A 85 5.33 -34.41 -10.72
CA GLU A 85 6.59 -33.70 -10.97
C GLU A 85 6.23 -32.21 -11.14
N SER A 86 7.00 -31.14 -10.94
CA SER A 86 8.38 -30.84 -10.58
C SER A 86 8.33 -29.54 -9.77
N ILE A 87 9.05 -29.45 -8.65
CA ILE A 87 9.03 -28.29 -7.73
C ILE A 87 10.18 -27.29 -7.98
N PHE A 88 10.92 -27.43 -9.09
CA PHE A 88 11.88 -26.44 -9.55
C PHE A 88 11.88 -26.41 -11.08
N ASP A 89 11.46 -25.29 -11.66
CA ASP A 89 11.96 -24.87 -12.96
C ASP A 89 12.81 -23.62 -12.69
N PHE A 90 14.12 -23.75 -12.92
CA PHE A 90 15.11 -22.69 -12.84
C PHE A 90 15.30 -22.05 -14.22
#